data_AF-A0A7X7P2I0-F1
#
_entry.id   AF-A0A7X7P2I0-F1
#
_cell.length_a   1.000
_cell.length_b   1.000
_cell.length_c   1.000
_cell.angle_alpha   90.00
_cell.angle_beta   90.00
_cell.angle_gamma   90.00
#
_symmetry.space_group_name_H-M   'P 1'
#
loop_
_entity.id
_entity.type
_entity.pdbx_description
1 polymer ?
#
loop_
_entity_poly.entity_id
_entity_poly.type
_entity_poly.pdbx_seq_one_letter_code
_entity_poly.pdbx_strand_id
1 'polypeptide(L)'
;MSMPKVKVGILGLGRAGRNMHAAELAQYPELFEIVAGCDRDPRRRVHLPDALAGARMYDAIEKELPIAPANGCRALSEMWAAVHGAIRRGKPYRVKIEEGLEVVRITEWARNASRFVPRPIPEYA
;
A
#
# COMPACT_ATOMS: atom_id res chain seq x y z
N MET A 1 0.64 -24.10 -19.24
CA MET A 1 0.00 -22.77 -19.22
C MET A 1 0.82 -21.86 -18.33
N SER A 2 1.21 -20.67 -18.80
CA SER A 2 1.86 -19.68 -17.91
C SER A 2 0.83 -19.17 -16.90
N MET A 3 1.26 -18.92 -15.67
CA MET A 3 0.40 -18.30 -14.67
C MET A 3 0.06 -16.86 -15.09
N PRO A 4 -1.17 -16.38 -14.86
CA PRO A 4 -1.51 -14.99 -15.09
C PRO A 4 -0.70 -14.09 -14.14
N LYS A 5 -0.21 -12.96 -14.66
CA LYS A 5 0.52 -11.96 -13.87
C LYS A 5 -0.40 -11.32 -12.82
N VAL A 6 0.18 -10.97 -11.68
CA VAL A 6 -0.52 -10.15 -10.68
C VAL A 6 -0.49 -8.69 -11.15
N LYS A 7 -1.67 -8.12 -11.34
CA LYS A 7 -1.83 -6.69 -11.67
C LYS A 7 -1.72 -5.84 -10.41
N VAL A 8 -0.81 -4.88 -10.42
CA VAL A 8 -0.47 -4.06 -9.25
C VAL A 8 -0.83 -2.60 -9.48
N GLY A 9 -1.49 -1.99 -8.49
CA GLY A 9 -1.64 -0.55 -8.37
C GLY A 9 -0.77 -0.01 -7.23
N ILE A 10 -0.04 1.09 -7.46
CA ILE A 10 0.81 1.72 -6.43
C ILE A 10 0.15 3.00 -5.91
N LEU A 11 -0.17 3.03 -4.61
CA LEU A 11 -0.63 4.22 -3.91
C LEU A 11 0.54 4.93 -3.22
N GLY A 12 0.78 6.18 -3.59
CA GLY A 12 1.90 7.00 -3.11
C GLY A 12 3.12 6.87 -4.02
N LEU A 13 3.28 7.82 -4.94
CA LEU A 13 4.35 7.89 -5.92
C LEU A 13 5.51 8.78 -5.43
N GLY A 14 5.86 8.63 -4.15
CA GLY A 14 7.05 9.23 -3.55
C GLY A 14 8.30 8.35 -3.75
N ARG A 15 9.30 8.53 -2.88
CA ARG A 15 10.56 7.76 -2.90
C ARG A 15 10.32 6.25 -2.89
N ALA A 16 9.49 5.74 -1.98
CA ALA A 16 9.23 4.30 -1.89
C ALA A 16 8.47 3.77 -3.10
N GLY A 17 7.36 4.42 -3.49
CA GLY A 17 6.56 3.97 -4.64
C GLY A 17 7.35 3.94 -5.95
N ARG A 18 8.05 5.04 -6.28
CA ARG A 18 8.78 5.17 -7.56
C ARG A 18 10.11 4.43 -7.59
N ASN A 19 10.92 4.58 -6.54
CA ASN A 19 12.33 4.20 -6.59
C ASN A 19 12.62 2.90 -5.85
N MET A 20 11.65 2.33 -5.13
CA MET A 20 11.81 1.05 -4.43
C MET A 20 10.82 0.02 -4.97
N HIS A 21 9.52 0.25 -4.80
CA HIS A 21 8.51 -0.73 -5.18
C HIS A 21 8.41 -0.91 -6.69
N ALA A 22 8.28 0.17 -7.47
CA ALA A 22 8.22 0.04 -8.93
C ALA A 22 9.51 -0.55 -9.52
N ALA A 23 10.67 -0.20 -8.95
CA ALA A 23 11.96 -0.76 -9.35
C ALA A 23 12.08 -2.26 -9.03
N GLU A 24 11.61 -2.71 -7.87
CA GLU A 24 11.61 -4.12 -7.49
C GLU A 24 10.65 -4.93 -8.36
N LEU A 25 9.41 -4.46 -8.55
CA LEU A 25 8.42 -5.17 -9.37
C LEU A 25 8.86 -5.32 -10.82
N ALA A 26 9.59 -4.33 -11.35
CA ALA A 26 10.14 -4.39 -12.71
C ALA A 26 11.21 -5.48 -12.91
N GLN A 27 11.81 -5.99 -11.83
CA GLN A 27 12.77 -7.11 -11.90
C GLN A 27 12.08 -8.46 -12.14
N TYR A 28 10.76 -8.56 -11.94
CA TYR A 28 9.98 -9.78 -12.12
C TYR A 28 8.80 -9.57 -13.08
N PRO A 29 9.06 -9.19 -14.35
CA PRO A 29 8.01 -8.86 -15.32
C PRO A 29 7.16 -10.08 -15.73
N GLU A 30 7.61 -11.30 -15.44
CA GLU A 30 6.87 -12.54 -15.59
C GLU A 30 5.84 -12.77 -14.47
N LEU A 31 6.02 -12.13 -13.31
CA LEU A 31 5.14 -12.25 -12.16
C LEU A 31 4.18 -11.07 -12.01
N PHE A 32 4.64 -9.85 -12.33
CA PHE A 32 3.91 -8.61 -12.04
C PHE A 32 3.71 -7.73 -13.27
N GLU A 33 2.60 -6.97 -13.23
CA GLU A 33 2.30 -5.90 -14.19
C GLU A 33 1.79 -4.68 -13.41
N ILE A 34 2.49 -3.54 -13.48
CA ILE A 34 2.04 -2.32 -12.84
C ILE A 34 1.01 -1.63 -13.75
N VAL A 35 -0.26 -1.65 -13.35
CA VAL A 35 -1.38 -1.16 -14.18
C VAL A 35 -1.94 0.18 -13.72
N ALA A 36 -1.61 0.60 -12.48
CA ALA A 36 -2.11 1.85 -11.92
C ALA A 36 -1.11 2.51 -10.97
N GLY A 37 -1.16 3.83 -10.89
CA GLY A 37 -0.48 4.63 -9.88
C GLY A 37 -1.39 5.72 -9.35
N CYS A 38 -1.25 6.09 -8.08
CA CYS A 38 -2.07 7.11 -7.45
C CYS A 38 -1.23 8.03 -6.55
N ASP A 39 -1.35 9.35 -6.71
CA ASP A 39 -0.77 10.32 -5.78
C ASP A 39 -1.52 11.66 -5.81
N ARG A 40 -1.78 12.22 -4.62
CA ARG A 40 -2.47 13.51 -4.43
C ARG A 40 -1.66 14.69 -4.95
N ASP A 41 -0.32 14.59 -4.95
CA ASP A 41 0.53 15.63 -5.50
C ASP A 41 0.62 15.48 -7.03
N PRO A 42 0.10 16.42 -7.84
CA PRO A 42 0.16 16.34 -9.30
C PRO A 42 1.58 16.22 -9.83
N ARG A 43 2.58 16.78 -9.13
CA ARG A 43 4.00 16.69 -9.53
C ARG A 43 4.53 15.26 -9.43
N ARG A 44 3.89 14.41 -8.62
CA ARG A 44 4.24 13.00 -8.47
C ARG A 44 3.51 12.08 -9.45
N ARG A 45 2.68 12.63 -10.34
CA ARG A 45 2.02 11.89 -11.43
C ARG A 45 2.65 12.14 -12.81
N VAL A 46 3.72 12.93 -12.86
CA VAL A 46 4.49 13.26 -14.07
C VAL A 46 5.93 12.75 -13.96
N HIS A 47 6.63 12.64 -15.08
CA HIS A 47 8.01 12.12 -15.17
C HIS A 47 8.16 10.77 -14.44
N LEU A 48 7.27 9.84 -14.74
CA LEU A 48 7.24 8.52 -14.13
C LEU A 48 8.42 7.67 -14.63
N PRO A 49 8.95 6.75 -13.81
CA PRO A 49 9.93 5.78 -14.27
C PRO A 49 9.30 4.82 -15.29
N ASP A 50 10.13 4.19 -16.11
CA ASP A 50 9.68 3.28 -17.19
C ASP A 50 8.81 2.13 -16.68
N ALA A 51 9.04 1.66 -15.45
CA ALA A 51 8.21 0.64 -14.81
C ALA A 51 6.73 1.04 -14.68
N LEU A 52 6.43 2.33 -14.70
CA LEU A 52 5.09 2.92 -14.66
C LEU A 52 4.65 3.45 -16.04
N ALA A 53 5.45 3.26 -17.09
CA ALA A 53 5.11 3.67 -18.44
C ALA A 53 3.94 2.81 -18.96
N GLY A 54 2.75 3.40 -18.97
CA GLY A 54 1.49 2.72 -19.35
C GLY A 54 0.52 2.50 -18.18
N ALA A 55 0.95 2.73 -16.93
CA ALA A 55 0.06 2.66 -15.78
C ALA A 55 -0.95 3.84 -15.80
N ARG A 56 -2.22 3.57 -15.50
CA ARG A 56 -3.24 4.60 -15.36
C ARG A 56 -3.01 5.42 -14.08
N MET A 57 -2.94 6.74 -14.20
CA MET A 57 -2.73 7.64 -13.06
C MET A 57 -4.06 8.13 -12.46
N TYR A 58 -4.17 8.01 -11.15
CA TYR A 58 -5.28 8.49 -10.34
C TYR A 58 -4.80 9.61 -9.41
N ASP A 59 -5.63 10.60 -9.12
CA ASP A 59 -5.23 11.76 -8.31
C ASP A 59 -5.49 11.56 -6.81
N ALA A 60 -6.54 10.87 -6.42
CA ALA A 60 -6.82 10.60 -5.02
C ALA A 60 -7.54 9.27 -4.86
N ILE A 61 -6.97 8.38 -4.04
CA ILE A 61 -7.61 7.10 -3.74
C ILE A 61 -8.99 7.29 -3.11
N GLU A 62 -9.21 8.41 -2.41
CA GLU A 62 -10.47 8.69 -1.73
C GLU A 62 -11.64 8.96 -2.67
N LYS A 63 -11.38 9.30 -3.94
CA LYS A 63 -12.43 9.40 -4.96
C LYS A 63 -12.92 8.02 -5.40
N GLU A 64 -12.03 7.03 -5.37
CA GLU A 64 -12.32 5.65 -5.75
C GLU A 64 -12.78 4.82 -4.55
N LEU A 65 -12.25 5.13 -3.36
CA LEU A 65 -12.50 4.47 -2.08
C LEU A 65 -12.64 5.52 -0.98
N PRO A 66 -13.86 6.02 -0.68
CA PRO A 66 -14.08 7.10 0.28
C PRO A 66 -13.84 6.63 1.73
N ILE A 67 -12.57 6.53 2.12
CA ILE A 67 -12.13 6.15 3.45
C ILE A 67 -11.66 7.40 4.18
N ALA A 68 -12.48 7.90 5.10
CA ALA A 68 -12.10 8.98 6.00
C ALA A 68 -11.81 8.38 7.39
N PRO A 69 -10.56 8.44 7.90
CA PRO A 69 -10.28 7.94 9.24
C PRO A 69 -11.01 8.77 10.29
N ALA A 70 -11.84 8.11 11.10
CA ALA A 70 -12.67 8.76 12.12
C ALA A 70 -11.85 9.47 13.22
N ASN A 71 -10.59 9.07 13.40
CA ASN A 71 -9.67 9.65 14.38
C ASN A 71 -8.94 10.92 13.89
N GLY A 72 -9.26 11.41 12.69
CA GLY A 72 -8.75 12.67 12.16
C GLY A 72 -7.28 12.65 11.74
N CYS A 73 -6.62 11.47 11.67
CA CYS A 73 -5.27 11.34 11.11
C CYS A 73 -5.32 11.55 9.59
N ARG A 74 -4.72 12.64 9.07
CA ARG A 74 -4.85 13.01 7.64
C ARG A 74 -3.60 12.75 6.82
N ALA A 75 -2.44 12.59 7.46
CA ALA A 75 -1.18 12.31 6.79
C ALA A 75 -0.33 11.26 7.51
N LEU A 76 0.41 10.46 6.73
CA LEU A 76 1.39 9.50 7.25
C LEU A 76 2.47 10.19 8.11
N SER A 77 2.83 11.45 7.81
CA SER A 77 3.77 12.22 8.62
C SER A 77 3.30 12.46 10.06
N GLU A 78 1.98 12.47 10.29
CA GLU A 78 1.42 12.58 11.64
C GLU A 78 1.71 11.34 12.49
N MET A 79 1.95 10.18 11.86
CA MET A 79 2.32 8.95 12.55
C MET A 79 3.58 9.15 13.40
N TRP A 80 4.63 9.75 12.84
CA TRP A 80 5.89 9.95 13.58
C TRP A 80 5.71 10.88 14.77
N ALA A 81 4.92 11.94 14.61
CA ALA A 81 4.56 12.84 15.71
C ALA A 81 3.73 12.11 16.79
N ALA A 82 2.81 11.24 16.39
CA ALA A 82 2.02 10.42 17.31
C ALA A 82 2.89 9.41 18.06
N VAL A 83 3.82 8.73 17.37
CA VAL A 83 4.75 7.75 17.96
C VAL A 83 5.66 8.44 18.97
N HIS A 84 6.26 9.57 18.59
CA HIS A 84 7.06 10.37 19.50
C HIS A 84 6.24 10.82 20.72
N GLY A 85 5.02 11.31 20.50
CA GLY A 85 4.12 11.75 21.58
C GLY A 85 3.80 10.64 22.58
N ALA A 86 3.54 9.42 22.10
CA ALA A 86 3.27 8.29 22.97
C ALA A 86 4.51 7.84 23.75
N ILE A 87 5.62 7.60 23.06
CA ILE A 87 6.83 7.04 23.68
C ILE A 87 7.51 8.05 24.61
N ARG A 88 7.63 9.32 24.19
CA ARG A 88 8.43 10.32 24.91
C ARG A 88 7.64 11.17 25.88
N ARG A 89 6.31 11.27 25.69
CA ARG A 89 5.47 12.22 26.45
C ARG A 89 4.28 11.54 27.13
N GLY A 90 4.18 10.22 27.09
CA GLY A 90 3.08 9.47 27.70
C GLY A 90 1.70 9.82 27.16
N LYS A 91 1.62 10.44 25.97
CA LYS A 91 0.33 10.77 25.36
C LYS A 91 -0.35 9.49 24.88
N PRO A 92 -1.68 9.33 25.03
CA PRO A 92 -2.39 8.23 24.40
C PRO A 92 -2.09 8.19 22.90
N TYR A 93 -1.76 7.00 22.40
CA TYR A 93 -1.56 6.82 20.96
C TYR A 93 -2.91 6.97 20.24
N ARG A 94 -2.89 7.56 19.04
CA ARG A 94 -4.12 7.93 18.31
C ARG A 94 -4.90 6.74 17.76
N VAL A 95 -4.20 5.63 17.53
CA VAL A 95 -4.80 4.36 17.10
C VAL A 95 -4.89 3.45 18.30
N LYS A 96 -6.10 3.03 18.64
CA LYS A 96 -6.36 2.11 19.75
C LYS A 96 -6.07 0.67 19.34
N ILE A 97 -5.84 -0.20 20.32
CA ILE A 97 -5.58 -1.61 20.05
C ILE A 97 -6.79 -2.28 19.37
N GLU A 98 -8.02 -1.87 19.72
CA GLU A 98 -9.25 -2.39 19.13
C GLU A 98 -9.35 -2.08 17.64
N GLU A 99 -8.88 -0.90 17.21
CA GLU A 99 -8.80 -0.54 15.78
C GLU A 99 -7.78 -1.43 15.04
N GLY A 100 -6.68 -1.79 15.71
CA GLY A 100 -5.70 -2.75 15.17
C GLY A 100 -6.27 -4.17 15.05
N LEU A 101 -7.03 -4.63 16.06
CA LEU A 101 -7.69 -5.94 16.04
C LEU A 101 -8.75 -6.02 14.93
N GLU A 102 -9.43 -4.92 14.63
CA GLU A 102 -10.40 -4.87 13.54
C GLU A 102 -9.75 -5.07 12.17
N VAL A 103 -8.55 -4.54 11.96
CA VAL A 103 -7.76 -4.81 10.74
C VAL A 103 -7.48 -6.31 10.61
N VAL A 104 -7.04 -6.96 11.69
CA VAL A 104 -6.76 -8.41 11.69
C VAL A 104 -8.02 -9.22 11.37
N ARG A 105 -9.16 -8.86 11.98
CA ARG A 105 -10.44 -9.52 11.74
C ARG A 105 -10.86 -9.43 10.27
N ILE A 106 -10.74 -8.24 9.68
CA ILE A 106 -11.12 -7.99 8.28
C ILE A 106 -10.18 -8.71 7.31
N THR A 107 -8.86 -8.67 7.54
CA THR A 107 -7.90 -9.34 6.66
C THR A 107 -8.01 -10.85 6.73
N GLU A 108 -8.31 -11.42 7.89
CA GLU A 108 -8.58 -12.84 8.07
C GLU A 108 -9.86 -13.26 7.33
N TRP A 109 -10.93 -12.46 7.44
CA TRP A 109 -12.15 -12.67 6.66
C TRP A 109 -11.88 -12.62 5.15
N ALA A 110 -11.13 -11.62 4.66
CA ALA A 110 -10.80 -11.48 3.25
C ALA A 110 -9.98 -12.68 2.74
N ARG A 111 -8.99 -13.13 3.52
CA ARG A 111 -8.19 -14.32 3.22
C ARG A 111 -9.10 -15.55 3.07
N ASN A 112 -9.96 -15.82 4.06
CA ASN A 112 -10.85 -16.96 4.05
C ASN A 112 -11.87 -16.91 2.89
N ALA A 113 -12.37 -15.71 2.56
CA ALA A 113 -13.29 -15.51 1.44
C ALA A 113 -12.63 -15.61 0.06
N SER A 114 -11.34 -15.26 -0.06
CA SER A 114 -10.62 -15.19 -1.33
C SER A 114 -10.30 -16.54 -1.98
N ARG A 115 -10.46 -17.65 -1.24
CA ARG A 115 -9.99 -19.00 -1.62
C ARG A 115 -8.49 -19.06 -1.99
N PHE A 116 -7.71 -18.04 -1.62
CA PHE A 116 -6.28 -18.01 -1.84
C PHE A 116 -5.63 -19.10 -0.99
N VAL A 117 -4.90 -20.01 -1.64
CA VAL A 117 -4.09 -21.04 -0.98
C VAL A 117 -2.63 -20.64 -1.16
N PRO A 118 -1.92 -20.24 -0.09
CA PRO A 118 -0.50 -19.92 -0.20
C PRO A 118 0.26 -21.16 -0.67
N ARG A 119 1.23 -20.98 -1.58
CA ARG A 119 2.18 -22.05 -1.88
C ARG A 119 3.02 -22.33 -0.63
N PRO A 120 3.36 -23.60 -0.36
CA PRO A 120 4.34 -23.93 0.67
C PRO A 120 5.61 -23.12 0.41
N ILE A 121 6.14 -22.47 1.46
CA ILE A 121 7.47 -21.87 1.39
C ILE A 121 8.44 -23.05 1.22
N PRO A 122 9.27 -23.08 0.16
CA PRO A 122 10.31 -24.09 0.06
C PRO A 122 11.16 -24.04 1.33
N GLU A 123 11.45 -25.19 1.94
CA GLU A 123 12.50 -25.22 2.97
C GLU A 123 13.74 -24.56 2.38
N TYR A 124 14.29 -23.57 3.08
CA TYR A 124 15.55 -22.94 2.68
C TYR A 124 16.59 -24.06 2.58
N ALA A 125 17.02 -24.36 1.35
CA ALA A 125 18.14 -25.26 1.07
C ALA A 125 19.47 -24.56 1.35
#